data_AF-A0A848EQK9-F1
#
_entry.id   AF-A0A848EQK9-F1
#
_cell.length_a   1.000
_cell.length_b   1.000
_cell.length_c   1.000
_cell.angle_alpha   90.00
_cell.angle_beta   90.00
_cell.angle_gamma   90.00
#
_symmetry.space_group_name_H-M   'P 1'
#
loop_
_entity.id
_entity.type
_entity.pdbx_description
1 polymer ?
#
loop_
_entity_poly.entity_id
_entity_poly.type
_entity_poly.pdbx_seq_one_letter_code
_entity_poly.pdbx_strand_id
1 'polypeptide(L)' 'MVSEEKKKHMMTLIKRYRSTAITHKKKADRLWAYAKNDKGDYNYGLAKEFYRRAKECEEKADSLEEELKSL' A
#
# COMPACT_ATOMS: atom_id res chain seq x y z
N MET A 1 22.58 20.33 -5.66
CA MET A 1 21.14 20.63 -5.84
C MET A 1 20.47 19.37 -6.34
N VAL A 2 19.44 18.89 -5.65
CA VAL A 2 18.66 17.76 -6.16
C VAL A 2 17.87 18.24 -7.38
N SER A 3 17.92 17.49 -8.48
CA SER A 3 17.21 17.88 -9.69
C SER A 3 15.69 17.84 -9.45
N GLU A 4 14.97 18.84 -9.97
CA GLU A 4 13.50 18.88 -9.93
C GLU A 4 12.88 17.62 -10.54
N GLU A 5 13.57 16.99 -11.49
CA GLU A 5 13.19 15.70 -12.06
C GLU A 5 13.16 14.58 -10.99
N LYS A 6 14.13 14.54 -10.07
CA LYS A 6 14.14 13.56 -8.97
C LYS A 6 12.93 13.74 -8.06
N LYS A 7 12.62 14.99 -7.66
CA LYS A 7 11.45 15.29 -6.82
C LYS A 7 10.14 14.86 -7.49
N LYS A 8 9.97 15.20 -8.78
CA LYS A 8 8.80 14.81 -9.57
C LYS A 8 8.65 13.29 -9.68
N HIS A 9 9.75 12.58 -9.89
CA HIS A 9 9.75 11.12 -9.92
C HIS A 9 9.31 10.52 -8.58
N MET A 10 9.86 11.00 -7.46
CA MET A 10 9.48 10.56 -6.12
C MET A 10 8.00 10.82 -5.81
N MET A 11 7.48 12.02 -6.12
CA MET A 11 6.05 12.33 -5.97
C MET A 11 5.15 11.37 -6.78
N THR A 12 5.59 10.98 -7.97
CA THR A 12 4.86 10.03 -8.82
C THR A 12 4.84 8.63 -8.20
N LEU A 13 5.98 8.17 -7.67
CA LEU A 13 6.08 6.88 -6.97
C LEU A 13 5.23 6.86 -5.69
N ILE A 14 5.28 7.92 -4.88
CA ILE A 14 4.45 8.07 -3.66
C ILE A 14 2.96 7.90 -4.03
N LYS A 15 2.46 8.66 -5.01
CA LYS A 15 1.06 8.55 -5.47
C LYS A 15 0.70 7.13 -5.92
N ARG A 16 1.62 6.46 -6.64
CA ARG A 16 1.42 5.09 -7.10
C ARG A 16 1.31 4.11 -5.93
N TYR A 17 2.25 4.15 -4.99
CA TYR A 17 2.23 3.27 -3.83
C TYR A 17 0.99 3.50 -2.95
N ARG A 18 0.58 4.75 -2.71
CA ARG A 18 -0.67 5.06 -1.99
C ARG A 18 -1.89 4.48 -2.69
N SER A 19 -1.99 4.63 -4.02
CA SER A 19 -3.11 4.07 -4.80
C SER A 19 -3.13 2.52 -4.74
N THR A 20 -1.97 1.89 -4.86
CA THR A 20 -1.82 0.43 -4.73
C THR A 20 -2.18 -0.05 -3.32
N ALA A 21 -1.76 0.66 -2.27
CA ALA A 21 -2.11 0.34 -0.89
C ALA A 21 -3.64 0.34 -0.68
N ILE A 22 -4.33 1.38 -1.14
CA ILE A 22 -5.80 1.47 -1.06
C ILE A 22 -6.47 0.29 -1.78
N THR A 23 -5.96 -0.07 -2.96
CA THR A 23 -6.49 -1.20 -3.73
C THR A 23 -6.34 -2.52 -2.98
N HIS A 24 -5.16 -2.77 -2.40
CA HIS A 24 -4.91 -3.96 -1.61
C HIS A 24 -5.77 -3.99 -0.33
N LYS A 25 -5.88 -2.87 0.38
CA LYS A 25 -6.72 -2.75 1.58
C LYS A 25 -8.19 -3.06 1.28
N LYS A 26 -8.78 -2.43 0.25
CA LYS A 26 -10.17 -2.71 -0.17
C LYS A 26 -10.40 -4.18 -0.52
N LYS A 27 -9.41 -4.84 -1.13
CA LYS A 27 -9.47 -6.28 -1.43
C LYS A 27 -9.37 -7.13 -0.16
N ALA A 28 -8.46 -6.77 0.75
CA ALA A 28 -8.32 -7.41 2.05
C ALA A 28 -9.60 -7.30 2.88
N ASP A 29 -10.21 -6.11 2.96
CA ASP A 29 -11.45 -5.85 3.68
C ASP A 29 -12.59 -6.75 3.17
N ARG A 30 -12.70 -6.88 1.84
CA ARG A 30 -13.70 -7.75 1.20
C ARG A 30 -13.47 -9.23 1.54
N LEU A 31 -12.24 -9.70 1.43
CA LEU A 31 -11.88 -11.10 1.74
C LEU A 31 -12.09 -11.41 3.23
N TRP A 32 -11.78 -10.45 4.09
CA TRP A 32 -12.03 -10.55 5.52
C TRP A 32 -13.52 -10.65 5.85
N ALA A 33 -14.35 -9.84 5.18
CA ALA A 33 -15.79 -9.94 5.30
C ALA A 33 -16.31 -11.32 4.83
N TYR A 34 -15.76 -11.87 3.74
CA TYR A 34 -16.11 -13.23 3.32
C TYR A 34 -15.67 -14.29 4.32
N ALA A 35 -14.44 -14.19 4.85
CA ALA A 35 -13.94 -15.12 5.87
C ALA A 35 -14.82 -15.14 7.12
N LYS A 36 -15.34 -13.97 7.54
CA LYS A 36 -16.24 -13.83 8.70
C LYS A 36 -17.66 -14.37 8.49
N ASN A 37 -18.10 -14.56 7.24
CA ASN A 37 -19.44 -15.07 6.91
C ASN A 37 -19.37 -16.54 6.44
N ASP A 38 -18.67 -17.38 7.19
CA ASP A 38 -18.52 -18.83 6.96
C ASP A 38 -17.89 -19.26 5.61
N LYS A 39 -17.19 -18.36 4.90
CA LYS A 39 -16.39 -18.70 3.70
C LYS A 39 -14.92 -19.05 4.01
N GLY A 40 -14.61 -19.42 5.25
CA GLY A 40 -13.44 -20.23 5.63
C GLY A 40 -12.05 -19.55 5.70
N ASP A 41 -11.08 -20.36 6.12
CA ASP A 41 -9.67 -20.02 6.39
C ASP A 41 -8.89 -19.54 5.16
N TYR A 42 -9.27 -20.00 3.96
CA TYR A 42 -8.63 -19.59 2.71
C TYR A 42 -8.77 -18.08 2.47
N ASN A 43 -9.98 -17.54 2.70
CA ASN A 43 -10.23 -16.11 2.58
C ASN A 43 -9.52 -15.32 3.69
N TYR A 44 -9.37 -15.90 4.88
CA TYR A 44 -8.60 -15.29 5.98
C TYR A 44 -7.11 -15.16 5.63
N GLY A 45 -6.50 -16.22 5.09
CA GLY A 45 -5.10 -16.21 4.64
C GLY A 45 -4.85 -15.17 3.55
N LEU A 46 -5.72 -15.12 2.54
CA LEU A 46 -5.63 -14.11 1.48
C LEU A 46 -5.83 -12.69 2.01
N ALA A 47 -6.77 -12.47 2.92
CA ALA A 47 -6.99 -11.16 3.53
C ALA A 47 -5.73 -10.67 4.25
N LYS A 48 -5.09 -11.51 5.07
CA LYS A 48 -3.81 -11.20 5.73
C LYS A 48 -2.72 -10.81 4.74
N GLU A 49 -2.57 -11.57 3.65
CA GLU A 49 -1.57 -11.27 2.63
C GLU A 49 -1.83 -9.92 1.94
N PHE A 50 -3.08 -9.59 1.63
CA PHE A 50 -3.42 -8.29 1.04
C PHE A 50 -3.25 -7.13 2.03
N TYR A 51 -3.54 -7.31 3.32
CA TYR A 51 -3.21 -6.30 4.33
C TYR A 51 -1.70 -6.07 4.44
N ARG A 52 -0.89 -7.13 4.43
CA ARG A 52 0.58 -7.02 4.46
C ARG A 52 1.08 -6.21 3.26
N ARG A 53 0.62 -6.52 2.04
CA ARG A 53 0.99 -5.76 0.83
C ARG A 53 0.54 -4.30 0.87
N ALA A 54 -0.63 -4.03 1.44
CA ALA A 54 -1.10 -2.66 1.62
C ALA A 54 -0.12 -1.88 2.52
N LYS A 55 0.25 -2.47 3.66
CA LYS A 55 1.20 -1.90 4.61
C LYS A 55 2.58 -1.66 3.98
N GLU A 56 3.11 -2.62 3.23
CA GLU A 56 4.41 -2.46 2.54
C GLU A 56 4.39 -1.32 1.51
N CYS A 57 3.25 -1.09 0.85
CA CYS A 57 3.10 0.06 -0.04
C CYS A 57 3.02 1.38 0.74
N GLU A 58 2.33 1.40 1.89
CA GLU A 58 2.30 2.57 2.79
C GLU A 58 3.70 2.91 3.29
N GLU A 59 4.45 1.92 3.81
CA GLU A 59 5.81 2.11 4.33
C GLU A 59 6.78 2.62 3.25
N LYS A 60 6.66 2.12 2.00
CA LYS A 60 7.45 2.63 0.86
C LYS A 60 7.09 4.07 0.51
N ALA A 61 5.80 4.42 0.54
CA ALA A 61 5.37 5.79 0.31
C ALA A 61 5.85 6.73 1.42
N ASP A 62 5.75 6.31 2.68
CA ASP A 62 6.22 7.07 3.85
C ASP A 62 7.74 7.31 3.76
N SER A 63 8.51 6.27 3.43
CA SER A 63 9.97 6.38 3.28
C SER A 63 10.37 7.38 2.18
N LEU A 64 9.65 7.38 1.06
CA LEU A 64 9.87 8.34 -0.03
C LEU A 64 9.43 9.76 0.33
N GLU A 65 8.37 9.91 1.12
CA GLU A 65 7.93 11.20 1.64
C GLU A 65 8.95 11.78 2.62
N GLU A 66 9.52 10.97 3.51
CA GLU A 66 10.59 11.39 4.42
C GLU A 66 11.87 11.75 3.66
N GLU A 67 12.28 10.93 2.67
CA GLU A 67 13.40 11.30 1.79
C GLU A 67 13.10 12.64 1.12
N LEU A 68 11.90 12.84 0.57
CA LEU A 68 11.52 14.08 -0.12
C LEU A 68 11.56 15.32 0.79
N LYS A 69 11.18 15.18 2.07
CA LYS A 69 11.26 16.26 3.06
C LYS A 69 12.69 16.61 3.48
N SER A 70 13.61 15.64 3.35
CA SER A 70 15.03 15.81 3.71
C SER A 70 15.91 16.38 2.59
N LEU A 71 15.36 16.56 1.37
CA LEU A 71 16.05 17.10 0.18
C LEU A 71 15.96 18.63 0.09
#